data_AF-A0AAW0L1S5-F1
#
_entry.id   AF-A0AAW0L1S5-F1
#
_cell.length_a   1.000
_cell.length_b   1.000
_cell.length_c   1.000
_cell.angle_alpha   90.00
_cell.angle_beta   90.00
_cell.angle_gamma   90.00
#
_symmetry.space_group_name_H-M   'P 1'
#
loop_
_entity.id
_entity.type
_entity.pdbx_description
1 polymer ?
#
loop_
_entity_poly.entity_id
_entity_poly.type
_entity_poly.pdbx_seq_one_letter_code
_entity_poly.pdbx_strand_id
1 'polypeptide(L)'
;MKRDFLISLKMLSQELLGIVVPDICSVFLPGGEFPDWFDYKSTGSILSFVVPPRKKQMIRGWFFCAVFASRFHEIYGFTLFCELKNITKNLTWHYRQQDCRVVPCQEHMWLHSVPLNHAMAHLLEAGDEVEYSIQFIGSCRPMKFGVNLIYENDKKDFRYFFEAMIQNTYLHEDVNPA
;
A
#
# COMPACT_ATOMS: atom_id res chain seq x y z
N MET A 1 -9.60 -2.68 -25.16
CA MET A 1 -8.55 -2.23 -24.21
C MET A 1 -9.11 -1.33 -23.10
N LYS A 2 -9.53 -0.06 -23.34
CA LYS A 2 -10.14 0.79 -22.28
C LYS A 2 -11.39 0.18 -21.62
N ARG A 3 -12.27 -0.48 -22.40
CA ARG A 3 -13.48 -1.17 -21.87
C ARG A 3 -13.15 -2.39 -21.02
N ASP A 4 -12.17 -3.17 -21.42
CA ASP A 4 -11.78 -4.40 -20.71
C ASP A 4 -11.11 -4.05 -19.37
N PHE A 5 -10.29 -3.00 -19.35
CA PHE A 5 -9.71 -2.43 -18.13
C PHE A 5 -10.78 -1.88 -17.18
N LEU A 6 -11.79 -1.17 -17.70
CA LEU A 6 -12.93 -0.68 -16.92
C LEU A 6 -13.81 -1.81 -16.37
N ILE A 7 -13.97 -2.90 -17.12
CA ILE A 7 -14.69 -4.10 -16.66
C ILE A 7 -13.88 -4.80 -15.58
N SER A 8 -12.57 -4.98 -15.77
CA SER A 8 -11.68 -5.54 -14.74
C SER A 8 -11.63 -4.67 -13.47
N LEU A 9 -11.61 -3.35 -13.60
CA LEU A 9 -11.64 -2.43 -12.45
C LEU A 9 -13.00 -2.40 -11.74
N LYS A 10 -14.11 -2.45 -12.49
CA LYS A 10 -15.44 -2.62 -11.90
C LYS A 10 -15.60 -3.98 -11.23
N MET A 11 -15.10 -5.06 -11.84
CA MET A 11 -15.10 -6.39 -11.24
C MET A 11 -14.21 -6.45 -10.00
N LEU A 12 -13.00 -5.88 -10.03
CA LEU A 12 -12.14 -5.73 -8.84
C LEU A 12 -12.85 -4.90 -7.75
N SER A 13 -13.51 -3.80 -8.10
CA SER A 13 -14.30 -3.02 -7.12
C SER A 13 -15.46 -3.82 -6.53
N GLN A 14 -16.11 -4.69 -7.32
CA GLN A 14 -17.22 -5.53 -6.89
C GLN A 14 -16.75 -6.75 -6.09
N GLU A 15 -15.59 -7.32 -6.39
CA GLU A 15 -14.93 -8.37 -5.61
C GLU A 15 -14.37 -7.81 -4.29
N LEU A 16 -13.89 -6.57 -4.29
CA LEU A 16 -13.49 -5.84 -3.07
C LEU A 16 -14.69 -5.46 -2.20
N LEU A 17 -15.87 -5.28 -2.79
CA LEU A 17 -17.14 -5.21 -2.04
C LEU A 17 -17.50 -6.55 -1.36
N GLY A 18 -16.91 -7.67 -1.79
CA GLY A 18 -17.16 -9.02 -1.28
C GLY A 18 -16.13 -9.58 -0.28
N ILE A 19 -14.97 -8.93 -0.09
CA ILE A 19 -13.96 -9.32 0.91
C ILE A 19 -13.65 -8.11 1.79
N VAL A 20 -14.68 -7.60 2.47
CA VAL A 20 -14.49 -6.77 3.67
C VAL A 20 -14.34 -7.72 4.84
N VAL A 21 -13.14 -8.28 5.00
CA VAL A 21 -12.71 -8.78 6.32
C VAL A 21 -12.49 -7.51 7.15
N PRO A 22 -13.08 -7.38 8.35
CA PRO A 22 -12.93 -6.16 9.13
C PRO A 22 -11.49 -6.13 9.66
N ASP A 23 -10.60 -5.50 8.90
CA ASP A 23 -9.76 -4.41 9.37
C ASP A 23 -8.62 -4.18 8.34
N ILE A 24 -7.92 -5.22 7.85
CA ILE A 24 -6.81 -5.05 6.90
C ILE A 24 -7.28 -5.24 5.44
N CYS A 25 -6.97 -4.29 4.56
CA CYS A 25 -7.26 -4.39 3.12
C CYS A 25 -5.95 -4.46 2.32
N SER A 26 -5.85 -5.34 1.31
CA SER A 26 -4.66 -5.57 0.49
C SER A 26 -5.06 -5.84 -0.96
N VAL A 27 -4.52 -5.09 -1.93
CA VAL A 27 -4.87 -5.19 -3.36
C VAL A 27 -3.66 -5.04 -4.25
N PHE A 28 -3.60 -5.80 -5.35
CA PHE A 28 -2.62 -5.61 -6.42
C PHE A 28 -3.30 -5.02 -7.65
N LEU A 29 -2.71 -3.96 -8.17
CA LEU A 29 -3.15 -3.29 -9.39
C LEU A 29 -2.07 -3.42 -10.45
N PRO A 30 -2.43 -3.61 -11.73
CA PRO A 30 -1.48 -3.51 -12.83
C PRO A 30 -1.02 -2.05 -13.00
N GLY A 31 0.24 -1.85 -13.37
CA GLY A 31 0.87 -0.54 -13.56
C GLY A 31 1.86 -0.16 -12.46
N GLY A 32 2.72 0.83 -12.75
CA GLY A 32 3.83 1.24 -11.87
C GLY A 32 3.85 2.72 -11.51
N GLU A 33 2.77 3.46 -11.78
CA GLU A 33 2.71 4.90 -11.46
C GLU A 33 2.59 5.13 -9.96
N PHE A 34 3.72 5.38 -9.30
CA PHE A 34 3.73 5.65 -7.88
C PHE A 34 3.06 6.99 -7.55
N PRO A 35 2.21 7.08 -6.52
CA PRO A 35 1.38 8.26 -6.32
C PRO A 35 2.13 9.37 -5.58
N ASP A 36 1.96 10.60 -6.03
CA ASP A 36 2.72 11.71 -5.45
C ASP A 36 2.20 12.21 -4.11
N TRP A 37 0.98 11.85 -3.73
CA TRP A 37 0.33 12.30 -2.50
C TRP A 37 0.75 11.52 -1.23
N PHE A 38 1.75 10.64 -1.33
CA PHE A 38 2.37 10.00 -0.16
C PHE A 38 3.28 10.97 0.59
N ASP A 39 3.11 11.05 1.91
CA ASP A 39 3.86 11.90 2.83
C ASP A 39 5.28 11.37 3.00
N TYR A 40 5.43 10.04 3.12
CA TYR A 40 6.72 9.38 3.26
C TYR A 40 6.96 8.46 2.07
N LYS A 41 8.14 8.58 1.44
CA LYS A 41 8.49 7.83 0.23
C LYS A 41 9.93 7.35 0.30
N SER A 42 10.24 6.22 -0.31
CA SER A 42 11.60 5.78 -0.56
C SER A 42 11.67 4.94 -1.84
N THR A 43 12.83 4.97 -2.48
CA THR A 43 13.16 4.18 -3.67
C THR A 43 13.84 2.86 -3.32
N GLY A 44 14.02 2.58 -2.02
CA GLY A 44 14.58 1.33 -1.50
C GLY A 44 13.48 0.38 -0.99
N SER A 45 13.88 -0.58 -0.16
CA SER A 45 12.97 -1.49 0.55
C SER A 45 12.71 -1.08 2.01
N ILE A 46 13.30 0.04 2.45
CA ILE A 46 13.24 0.53 3.84
C ILE A 46 12.93 2.03 3.86
N LEU A 47 12.06 2.44 4.79
CA LEU A 47 11.70 3.82 5.13
C LEU A 47 12.05 4.02 6.57
N SER A 48 12.61 5.17 6.90
CA SER A 48 12.69 5.59 8.29
C SER A 48 12.05 6.97 8.38
N PHE A 49 11.20 7.16 9.38
CA PHE A 49 10.57 8.45 9.64
C PHE A 49 10.25 8.61 11.12
N VAL A 50 10.05 9.87 11.52
CA VAL A 50 9.51 10.20 12.84
C VAL A 50 8.03 10.47 12.67
N VAL A 51 7.21 9.83 13.50
CA VAL A 51 5.77 10.03 13.51
C VAL A 51 5.48 11.49 13.86
N PRO A 52 4.79 12.25 12.99
CA PRO A 52 4.68 13.68 13.16
C PRO A 52 3.66 13.99 14.28
N PRO A 53 3.95 14.99 15.13
CA PRO A 53 3.02 15.38 16.18
C PRO A 53 1.80 16.09 15.57
N ARG A 54 0.61 15.53 15.79
CA ARG A 54 -0.66 16.21 15.48
C ARG A 54 -1.44 16.47 16.76
N LYS A 55 -1.81 17.73 17.00
CA LYS A 55 -2.48 18.16 18.24
C LYS A 55 -3.82 17.42 18.40
N LYS A 56 -3.95 16.68 19.51
CA LYS A 56 -5.19 15.98 19.93
C LYS A 56 -5.73 14.99 18.88
N GLN A 57 -4.86 14.37 18.10
CA GLN A 57 -5.24 13.34 17.13
C GLN A 57 -4.47 12.05 17.39
N MET A 58 -5.20 10.95 17.53
CA MET A 58 -4.62 9.62 17.55
C MET A 58 -4.46 9.07 16.12
N ILE A 59 -3.48 8.20 15.95
CA ILE A 59 -3.28 7.46 14.70
C ILE A 59 -4.28 6.30 14.72
N ARG A 60 -5.08 6.19 13.66
CA ARG A 60 -6.06 5.10 13.46
C ARG A 60 -5.55 4.02 12.53
N GLY A 61 -4.36 4.18 11.97
CA GLY A 61 -3.82 3.25 11.00
C GLY A 61 -2.80 3.91 10.10
N TRP A 62 -2.37 3.14 9.12
CA TRP A 62 -1.58 3.64 8.02
C TRP A 62 -1.99 2.95 6.73
N PHE A 63 -1.78 3.69 5.64
CA PHE A 63 -1.88 3.21 4.29
C PHE A 63 -0.46 3.09 3.73
N PHE A 64 -0.21 2.06 2.94
CA PHE A 64 1.02 1.99 2.16
C PHE A 64 0.75 1.61 0.71
N CYS A 65 1.68 2.05 -0.14
CA CYS A 65 1.78 1.66 -1.53
C CYS A 65 3.20 1.20 -1.83
N ALA A 66 3.35 0.13 -2.59
CA ALA A 66 4.62 -0.29 -3.16
C ALA A 66 4.45 -0.58 -4.65
N VAL A 67 5.32 0.00 -5.47
CA VAL A 67 5.47 -0.38 -6.88
C VAL A 67 6.60 -1.39 -6.99
N PHE A 68 6.32 -2.48 -7.69
CA PHE A 68 7.27 -3.55 -7.93
C PHE A 68 7.09 -4.13 -9.33
N ALA A 69 8.17 -4.68 -9.88
CA ALA A 69 8.11 -5.41 -11.14
C ALA A 69 8.31 -6.89 -10.89
N SER A 70 7.42 -7.73 -11.42
CA SER A 70 7.62 -9.18 -11.46
C SER A 70 8.59 -9.51 -12.60
N ARG A 71 9.68 -10.23 -12.31
CA ARG A 71 10.60 -10.74 -13.33
C ARG A 71 10.14 -12.14 -13.77
N PHE A 72 10.35 -12.46 -15.05
CA PHE A 72 10.06 -13.72 -15.76
C PHE A 72 9.58 -14.95 -14.94
N HIS A 73 8.52 -15.60 -15.45
CA HIS A 73 8.12 -17.00 -15.20
C HIS A 73 7.79 -17.43 -13.76
N GLU A 74 7.37 -16.53 -12.87
CA GLU A 74 6.77 -16.97 -11.59
C GLU A 74 5.32 -17.42 -11.78
N ILE A 75 5.17 -18.61 -12.36
CA ILE A 75 3.91 -19.37 -12.40
C ILE A 75 3.49 -19.77 -10.96
N TYR A 76 4.46 -19.82 -10.04
CA TYR A 76 4.30 -20.29 -8.66
C TYR A 76 3.86 -19.22 -7.66
N GLY A 77 3.76 -17.95 -8.06
CA GLY A 77 3.43 -16.84 -7.17
C GLY A 77 4.62 -16.40 -6.30
N PHE A 78 4.43 -15.33 -5.54
CA PHE A 78 5.44 -14.75 -4.64
C PHE A 78 4.87 -14.59 -3.22
N THR A 79 5.77 -14.49 -2.23
CA THR A 79 5.39 -14.10 -0.87
C THR A 79 5.86 -12.70 -0.60
N LEU A 80 5.02 -11.89 0.01
CA LEU A 80 5.39 -10.56 0.48
C LEU A 80 5.44 -10.51 2.00
N PHE A 81 6.27 -9.60 2.46
CA PHE A 81 6.48 -9.30 3.85
C PHE A 81 6.54 -7.80 4.01
N CYS A 82 5.83 -7.27 4.99
CA CYS A 82 6.09 -5.94 5.48
C CYS A 82 6.26 -5.94 6.98
N GLU A 83 7.17 -5.11 7.45
CA GLU A 83 7.49 -4.95 8.85
C GLU A 83 7.48 -3.48 9.20
N LEU A 84 6.75 -3.13 10.25
CA LEU A 84 6.81 -1.83 10.90
C LEU A 84 7.50 -2.03 12.24
N LYS A 85 8.71 -1.48 12.37
CA LYS A 85 9.47 -1.47 13.60
C LYS A 85 9.40 -0.08 14.24
N ASN A 86 8.81 0.00 15.42
CA ASN A 86 8.90 1.17 16.28
C ASN A 86 10.18 1.07 17.11
N ILE A 87 11.17 1.89 16.75
CA ILE A 87 12.50 1.89 17.36
C ILE A 87 12.41 2.43 18.79
N THR A 88 11.67 3.51 19.00
CA THR A 88 11.50 4.16 20.31
C THR A 88 10.92 3.21 21.36
N LYS A 89 9.94 2.39 20.97
CA LYS A 89 9.24 1.46 21.87
C LYS A 89 9.78 0.03 21.82
N ASN A 90 10.73 -0.26 20.92
CA ASN A 90 11.21 -1.60 20.64
C ASN A 90 10.06 -2.59 20.33
N LEU A 91 9.09 -2.15 19.52
CA LEU A 91 7.96 -2.96 19.08
C LEU A 91 8.06 -3.23 17.58
N THR A 92 7.66 -4.42 17.17
CA THR A 92 7.64 -4.81 15.76
C THR A 92 6.29 -5.40 15.40
N TRP A 93 5.67 -4.83 14.38
CA TRP A 93 4.52 -5.41 13.69
C TRP A 93 4.96 -6.01 12.36
N HIS A 94 4.45 -7.18 12.03
CA HIS A 94 4.74 -7.83 10.76
C HIS A 94 3.45 -8.30 10.09
N TYR A 95 3.45 -8.27 8.77
CA TYR A 95 2.43 -8.88 7.94
C TYR A 95 3.08 -9.68 6.82
N ARG A 96 2.49 -10.85 6.56
CA ARG A 96 2.92 -11.78 5.53
C ARG A 96 1.71 -12.17 4.70
N GLN A 97 1.85 -12.11 3.39
CA GLN A 97 0.86 -12.63 2.45
C GLN A 97 1.57 -13.60 1.50
N GLN A 98 1.09 -14.84 1.48
CA GLN A 98 1.64 -15.93 0.68
C GLN A 98 0.86 -16.09 -0.62
N ASP A 99 1.45 -16.81 -1.58
CA ASP A 99 0.81 -17.19 -2.84
C ASP A 99 0.22 -16.03 -3.65
N CYS A 100 0.86 -14.85 -3.57
CA CYS A 100 0.46 -13.68 -4.33
C CYS A 100 0.72 -13.92 -5.82
N ARG A 101 -0.23 -13.53 -6.67
CA ARG A 101 -0.15 -13.73 -8.13
C ARG A 101 -0.45 -12.42 -8.84
N VAL A 102 0.41 -12.07 -9.78
CA VAL A 102 0.28 -10.90 -10.65
C VAL A 102 0.65 -11.28 -12.08
N VAL A 103 0.41 -10.39 -13.04
CA VAL A 103 0.76 -10.66 -14.44
C VAL A 103 2.30 -10.68 -14.56
N PRO A 104 2.92 -11.74 -15.10
CA PRO A 104 4.37 -11.77 -15.24
C PRO A 104 4.90 -10.64 -16.14
N CYS A 105 6.12 -10.18 -15.88
CA CYS A 105 6.82 -9.19 -16.70
C CYS A 105 6.12 -7.82 -16.83
N GLN A 106 5.23 -7.48 -15.89
CA GLN A 106 4.63 -6.16 -15.80
C GLN A 106 4.92 -5.51 -14.44
N GLU A 107 4.88 -4.18 -14.43
CA GLU A 107 4.86 -3.42 -13.18
C GLU A 107 3.51 -3.56 -12.50
N HIS A 108 3.55 -3.66 -11.19
CA HIS A 108 2.38 -3.74 -10.34
C HIS A 108 2.52 -2.80 -9.17
N MET A 109 1.37 -2.45 -8.65
CA MET A 109 1.23 -1.68 -7.46
C MET A 109 0.52 -2.51 -6.42
N TRP A 110 1.10 -2.56 -5.24
CA TRP A 110 0.49 -3.14 -4.06
C TRP A 110 -0.02 -2.02 -3.16
N LEU A 111 -1.32 -2.01 -2.90
CA LEU A 111 -1.98 -1.11 -1.96
C LEU A 111 -2.41 -1.89 -0.73
N HIS A 112 -2.18 -1.32 0.44
CA HIS A 112 -2.52 -1.98 1.68
C HIS A 112 -2.85 -0.98 2.78
N SER A 113 -3.86 -1.29 3.58
CA SER A 113 -4.28 -0.50 4.73
C SER A 113 -4.27 -1.35 5.98
N VAL A 114 -3.64 -0.82 7.02
CA VAL A 114 -3.63 -1.41 8.36
C VAL A 114 -4.29 -0.43 9.31
N PRO A 115 -5.53 -0.67 9.75
CA PRO A 115 -6.11 0.10 10.82
C PRO A 115 -5.50 -0.36 12.16
N LEU A 116 -5.32 0.61 13.03
CA LEU A 116 -5.03 0.42 14.43
C LEU A 116 -6.36 0.30 15.17
N ASN A 117 -6.71 -0.91 15.54
CA ASN A 117 -7.78 -1.14 16.52
C ASN A 117 -7.23 -0.99 17.95
N HIS A 118 -8.10 -1.10 18.96
CA HIS A 118 -7.72 -0.91 20.36
C HIS A 118 -6.54 -1.80 20.82
N ALA A 119 -6.41 -3.01 20.28
CA ALA A 119 -5.31 -3.91 20.62
C ALA A 119 -3.96 -3.41 20.07
N MET A 120 -3.97 -2.65 18.98
CA MET A 120 -2.78 -2.17 18.27
C MET A 120 -2.46 -0.70 18.54
N ALA A 121 -3.29 0.02 19.30
CA ALA A 121 -3.18 1.46 19.53
C ALA A 121 -1.81 1.94 20.09
N HIS A 122 -1.08 1.06 20.76
CA HIS A 122 0.23 1.35 21.36
C HIS A 122 1.40 1.23 20.35
N LEU A 123 1.17 0.67 19.16
CA LEU A 123 2.22 0.45 18.15
C LEU A 123 2.84 1.74 17.62
N LEU A 124 2.07 2.83 17.57
CA LEU A 124 2.48 4.09 16.96
C LEU A 124 1.88 5.28 17.70
N GLU A 125 2.74 6.18 18.18
CA GLU A 125 2.37 7.47 18.74
C GLU A 125 3.24 8.60 18.16
N ALA A 126 2.76 9.83 18.31
CA ALA A 126 3.50 11.02 17.90
C ALA A 126 4.90 11.07 18.55
N GLY A 127 5.92 11.32 17.73
CA GLY A 127 7.31 11.38 18.18
C GLY A 127 8.06 10.04 18.14
N ASP A 128 7.38 8.92 17.91
CA ASP A 128 8.04 7.64 17.75
C ASP A 128 8.92 7.62 16.48
N GLU A 129 10.13 7.09 16.60
CA GLU A 129 11.01 6.77 15.49
C GLU A 129 10.65 5.40 14.95
N VAL A 130 10.37 5.34 13.64
CA VAL A 130 9.87 4.11 13.02
C VAL A 130 10.62 3.77 11.75
N GLU A 131 10.79 2.47 11.53
CA GLU A 131 11.30 1.89 10.30
C GLU A 131 10.23 1.01 9.66
N TYR A 132 9.93 1.25 8.39
CA TYR A 132 9.04 0.42 7.61
C TYR A 132 9.83 -0.30 6.54
N SER A 133 9.80 -1.63 6.52
CA SER A 133 10.48 -2.42 5.51
C SER A 133 9.53 -3.31 4.73
N ILE A 134 9.88 -3.53 3.46
CA ILE A 134 9.16 -4.42 2.54
C ILE A 134 10.13 -5.44 1.95
N GLN A 135 9.69 -6.69 1.86
CA GLN A 135 10.47 -7.76 1.24
C GLN A 135 9.57 -8.61 0.37
N PHE A 136 10.07 -8.95 -0.81
CA PHE A 136 9.42 -9.86 -1.73
C PHE A 136 10.29 -11.12 -1.82
N ILE A 137 9.73 -12.26 -1.43
CA ILE A 137 10.34 -13.57 -1.67
C ILE A 137 9.79 -14.08 -3.00
N GLY A 138 10.68 -14.09 -4.00
CA GLY A 138 10.38 -14.38 -5.39
C GLY A 138 11.20 -13.47 -6.31
N SER A 139 10.82 -13.42 -7.58
CA SER A 139 11.47 -12.70 -8.67
C SER A 139 10.94 -11.26 -8.78
N CYS A 140 10.37 -10.72 -7.72
CA CYS A 140 9.84 -9.36 -7.69
C CYS A 140 10.92 -8.38 -7.21
N ARG A 141 11.06 -7.25 -7.91
CA ARG A 141 11.94 -6.16 -7.50
C ARG A 141 11.12 -4.96 -7.03
N PRO A 142 11.26 -4.51 -5.76
CA PRO A 142 10.67 -3.24 -5.33
C PRO A 142 11.34 -2.07 -6.06
N MET A 143 10.55 -1.08 -6.44
CA MET A 143 11.02 0.10 -7.18
C MET A 143 10.79 1.38 -6.39
N LYS A 144 9.59 1.54 -5.83
CA LYS A 144 9.20 2.68 -5.01
C LYS A 144 8.22 2.21 -3.96
N PHE A 145 8.23 2.82 -2.80
CA PHE A 145 7.18 2.61 -1.84
C PHE A 145 6.95 3.86 -0.99
N GLY A 146 5.79 3.96 -0.37
CA GLY A 146 5.47 5.03 0.54
C GLY A 146 4.35 4.69 1.50
N VAL A 147 4.26 5.52 2.53
CA VAL A 147 3.37 5.35 3.68
C VAL A 147 2.67 6.67 3.98
N ASN A 148 1.37 6.58 4.28
CA ASN A 148 0.57 7.66 4.84
C ASN A 148 -0.02 7.22 6.17
N LEU A 149 0.12 8.04 7.20
CA LEU A 149 -0.55 7.82 8.46
C LEU A 149 -1.98 8.34 8.37
N ILE A 150 -2.91 7.61 8.97
CA ILE A 150 -4.33 7.97 9.03
C ILE A 150 -4.64 8.42 10.45
N TYR A 151 -5.16 9.63 10.61
CA TYR A 151 -5.52 10.20 11.90
C TYR A 151 -7.03 10.22 12.13
N GLU A 152 -7.43 10.40 13.38
CA GLU A 152 -8.85 10.35 13.76
C GLU A 152 -9.80 11.29 13.01
N ASN A 153 -9.34 12.49 12.65
CA ASN A 153 -10.19 13.43 11.92
C ASN A 153 -9.92 13.41 10.41
N ASP A 154 -9.04 12.52 9.93
CA ASP A 154 -8.89 12.33 8.51
C ASP A 154 -10.16 11.65 7.99
N LYS A 155 -10.79 12.26 7.00
CA LYS A 155 -11.90 11.64 6.25
C LYS A 155 -11.43 10.59 5.25
N LYS A 156 -10.11 10.33 5.21
CA LYS A 156 -9.47 9.44 4.26
C LYS A 156 -9.46 8.04 4.85
N ASP A 157 -10.02 7.10 4.12
CA ASP A 157 -9.93 5.67 4.40
C ASP A 157 -9.31 4.94 3.18
N PHE A 158 -9.20 3.61 3.27
CA PHE A 158 -8.69 2.80 2.16
C PHE A 158 -9.45 3.06 0.85
N ARG A 159 -10.77 3.28 0.90
CA ARG A 159 -11.60 3.52 -0.29
C ARG A 159 -11.27 4.87 -0.91
N TYR A 160 -11.15 5.93 -0.11
CA TYR A 160 -10.73 7.25 -0.59
C TYR A 160 -9.37 7.17 -1.29
N PHE A 161 -8.40 6.46 -0.70
CA PHE A 161 -7.08 6.30 -1.32
C PHE A 161 -7.16 5.47 -2.61
N PHE A 162 -7.91 4.37 -2.60
CA PHE A 162 -8.13 3.56 -3.79
C PHE A 162 -8.81 4.36 -4.91
N GLU A 163 -9.86 5.13 -4.62
CA GLU A 163 -10.55 5.99 -5.59
C GLU A 163 -9.62 7.09 -6.14
N ALA A 164 -8.85 7.76 -5.27
CA ALA A 164 -7.87 8.74 -5.69
C ALA A 164 -6.80 8.14 -6.62
N MET A 165 -6.44 6.88 -6.40
CA MET A 165 -5.54 6.14 -7.29
C MET A 165 -6.13 5.90 -8.65
N ILE A 166 -7.35 5.36 -8.69
CA ILE A 166 -8.08 5.11 -9.91
C ILE A 166 -8.22 6.41 -10.72
N GLN A 167 -8.55 7.53 -10.08
CA GLN A 167 -8.65 8.83 -10.75
C GLN A 167 -7.31 9.32 -11.30
N ASN A 168 -6.21 9.19 -10.55
CA ASN A 168 -4.89 9.61 -11.03
C ASN A 168 -4.43 8.78 -12.24
N THR A 169 -4.68 7.48 -12.25
CA THR A 169 -4.38 6.62 -13.41
C THR A 169 -5.14 7.08 -14.66
N TYR A 170 -6.41 7.50 -14.54
CA TYR A 170 -7.17 8.02 -15.68
C TYR A 170 -6.69 9.41 -16.16
N LEU A 171 -6.24 10.28 -15.26
CA LEU A 171 -5.75 11.62 -15.64
C LEU A 171 -4.46 11.58 -16.46
N HIS A 172 -3.60 10.57 -16.25
CA HIS A 172 -2.36 10.42 -17.02
C HIS A 172 -2.59 9.77 -18.41
N GLU A 173 -3.65 9.00 -18.61
CA GLU A 173 -3.97 8.40 -19.92
C GLU A 173 -4.56 9.39 -20.94
N ASP A 174 -5.14 10.52 -20.50
CA ASP A 174 -5.73 11.54 -21.37
C ASP A 174 -4.72 12.61 -21.85
N VAL A 175 -3.43 12.50 -21.46
CA VAL A 175 -2.37 13.46 -21.81
C VAL A 175 -1.43 12.96 -22.92
N ASN A 176 -1.77 11.89 -23.64
CA ASN A 176 -0.97 11.44 -24.78
C ASN A 176 -1.71 11.64 -26.12
N PRO A 177 -1.66 12.84 -26.74
CA PRO A 177 -1.98 12.99 -28.14
C PRO A 177 -0.75 12.61 -28.96
N ALA A 178 -0.78 11.42 -29.57
CA ALA A 178 -0.01 11.11 -30.76
C ALA A 178 -0.91 10.39 -31.76
#